data_AF-A0A1H9CUS7-F1
#
_entry.id   AF-A0A1H9CUS7-F1
#
_cell.length_a   1.000
_cell.length_b   1.000
_cell.length_c   1.000
_cell.angle_alpha   90.00
_cell.angle_beta   90.00
_cell.angle_gamma   90.00
#
_symmetry.space_group_name_H-M   'P 1'
#
loop_
_entity.id
_entity.type
_entity.pdbx_description
1 polymer ?
#
loop_
_entity_poly.entity_id
_entity_poly.type
_entity_poly.pdbx_seq_one_letter_code
_entity_poly.pdbx_strand_id
1 'polypeptide(L)'
;MSKQYYIARITWISEDGRKNIPPEATRYCPIIDLPTESETWSIDFVCPDFEKTDVIEFSFLASNAPDHMIHKNEKYDLYEGSKKVAQITIFDIQ
;
A
#
# COMPACT_ATOMS: atom_id res chain seq x y z
N MET A 1 -5.23 10.07 -18.54
CA MET A 1 -5.98 9.84 -17.30
C MET A 1 -5.11 10.31 -16.16
N SER A 2 -5.64 11.10 -15.23
CA SER A 2 -4.91 11.51 -14.01
C SER A 2 -4.69 10.28 -13.12
N LYS A 3 -3.54 10.21 -12.45
CA LYS A 3 -3.27 9.16 -11.47
C LYS A 3 -4.14 9.42 -10.23
N GLN A 4 -4.88 8.42 -9.78
CA GLN A 4 -5.67 8.50 -8.54
C GLN A 4 -4.73 8.34 -7.34
N TYR A 5 -4.91 9.16 -6.31
CA TYR A 5 -4.13 9.06 -5.07
C TYR A 5 -5.01 8.66 -3.89
N TYR A 6 -4.39 7.98 -2.94
CA TYR A 6 -5.04 7.42 -1.76
C TYR A 6 -4.24 7.76 -0.53
N ILE A 7 -4.93 8.12 0.54
CA ILE A 7 -4.32 8.34 1.86
C ILE A 7 -4.70 7.17 2.75
N ALA A 8 -3.70 6.52 3.35
CA ALA A 8 -3.91 5.34 4.19
C ALA A 8 -2.99 5.30 5.40
N ARG A 9 -3.42 4.65 6.47
CA ARG A 9 -2.55 4.25 7.59
C ARG A 9 -1.99 2.87 7.34
N ILE A 10 -0.68 2.71 7.46
CA ILE A 10 0.03 1.45 7.30
C ILE A 10 0.40 0.85 8.66
N THR A 11 0.16 -0.44 8.80
CA THR A 11 0.58 -1.25 9.95
C THR A 11 1.55 -2.32 9.45
N TRP A 12 2.81 -2.21 9.86
CA TRP A 12 3.86 -3.18 9.51
C TRP A 12 3.77 -4.46 10.35
N ILE A 13 4.11 -5.61 9.75
CA ILE A 13 4.10 -6.92 10.42
C ILE A 13 5.54 -7.32 10.78
N SER A 14 5.81 -7.56 12.06
CA SER A 14 7.16 -7.71 12.62
C SER A 14 7.73 -9.14 12.67
N GLU A 15 6.92 -10.14 13.04
CA GLU A 15 7.44 -11.50 13.32
C GLU A 15 7.76 -12.29 12.04
N ASP A 16 6.79 -12.39 11.12
CA ASP A 16 6.92 -13.06 9.82
C ASP A 16 6.76 -12.13 8.62
N GLY A 17 6.68 -10.82 8.86
CA GLY A 17 6.52 -9.81 7.82
C GLY A 17 7.83 -9.12 7.47
N ARG A 18 7.82 -7.79 7.41
CA ARG A 18 9.02 -7.02 7.07
C ARG A 18 9.83 -6.72 8.32
N LYS A 19 10.96 -7.44 8.49
CA LYS A 19 11.87 -7.25 9.63
C LYS A 19 12.44 -5.83 9.74
N ASN A 20 12.69 -5.19 8.60
CA ASN A 20 13.23 -3.83 8.52
C ASN A 20 12.32 -2.95 7.67
N ILE A 21 11.57 -2.06 8.30
CA ILE A 21 10.75 -1.05 7.62
C ILE A 21 11.68 -0.22 6.70
N PRO A 22 11.28 0.09 5.44
CA PRO A 22 12.13 0.89 4.56
C PRO A 22 12.38 2.28 5.17
N PRO A 23 13.59 2.84 5.05
CA PRO A 23 13.89 4.16 5.61
C PRO A 23 13.12 5.26 4.89
N GLU A 24 13.04 6.43 5.52
CA GLU A 24 12.46 7.65 4.94
C GLU A 24 13.02 7.92 3.54
N ALA A 25 12.17 8.48 2.66
CA ALA A 25 12.45 8.79 1.26
C ALA A 25 12.71 7.57 0.35
N THR A 26 12.58 6.35 0.86
CA THR A 26 12.63 5.14 0.03
C THR A 26 11.35 5.03 -0.80
N ARG A 27 11.47 4.89 -2.12
CA ARG A 27 10.34 4.48 -2.96
C ARG A 27 10.02 3.01 -2.70
N TYR A 28 8.77 2.70 -2.41
CA TYR A 28 8.31 1.36 -2.07
C TYR A 28 7.13 0.94 -2.93
N CYS A 29 7.21 -0.28 -3.49
CA CYS A 29 6.23 -0.77 -4.45
C CYS A 29 5.72 -2.19 -4.09
N PRO A 30 5.00 -2.36 -2.97
CA PRO A 30 4.46 -3.65 -2.56
C PRO A 30 3.26 -4.04 -3.43
N ILE A 31 2.95 -5.34 -3.45
CA ILE A 31 1.71 -5.88 -4.01
C ILE A 31 0.58 -5.60 -3.03
N ILE A 32 -0.55 -5.10 -3.51
CA ILE A 32 -1.80 -4.99 -2.75
C ILE A 32 -2.71 -6.16 -3.09
N ASP A 33 -3.24 -6.81 -2.06
CA ASP A 33 -4.22 -7.89 -2.21
C ASP A 33 -5.61 -7.31 -2.41
N LEU A 34 -6.16 -7.55 -3.59
CA LEU A 34 -7.49 -7.11 -3.99
C LEU A 34 -8.33 -8.34 -4.30
N PRO A 35 -9.66 -8.28 -4.12
CA PRO A 35 -10.58 -9.39 -4.38
C PRO A 35 -10.79 -9.63 -5.89
N THR A 36 -9.70 -9.86 -6.64
CA THR A 36 -9.72 -10.22 -8.06
C THR A 36 -9.12 -11.60 -8.25
N GLU A 37 -9.78 -12.46 -9.03
CA GLU A 37 -9.44 -13.89 -9.12
C GLU A 37 -8.11 -14.21 -9.86
N SER A 38 -7.36 -13.23 -10.38
CA SER A 38 -6.27 -13.55 -11.33
C SER A 38 -5.08 -12.61 -11.43
N GLU A 39 -5.15 -11.39 -10.89
CA GLU A 39 -4.11 -10.38 -11.10
C GLU A 39 -3.63 -9.77 -9.79
N THR A 40 -2.32 -9.53 -9.69
CA THR A 40 -1.72 -8.81 -8.58
C THR A 40 -1.37 -7.40 -9.03
N TRP A 41 -1.64 -6.43 -8.16
CA TRP A 41 -1.40 -5.02 -8.44
C TRP A 41 -0.37 -4.46 -7.49
N SER A 42 0.51 -3.60 -7.98
CA SER A 42 1.47 -2.90 -7.12
C SER A 42 0.98 -1.48 -6.85
N ILE A 43 1.06 -1.08 -5.59
CA ILE A 43 0.97 0.34 -5.23
C ILE A 43 2.37 0.96 -5.22
N ASP A 44 2.45 2.27 -5.30
CA ASP A 44 3.68 3.05 -5.34
C ASP A 44 3.56 4.23 -4.37
N PHE A 45 4.46 4.28 -3.39
CA PHE A 45 4.56 5.38 -2.45
C PHE A 45 6.00 5.64 -2.03
N VAL A 46 6.25 6.84 -1.50
CA VAL A 46 7.51 7.19 -0.85
C VAL A 46 7.35 7.04 0.65
N CYS A 47 8.24 6.28 1.29
CA CYS A 47 8.20 6.05 2.72
C CYS A 47 8.40 7.37 3.48
N PRO A 48 7.45 7.76 4.36
CA PRO A 48 7.65 8.87 5.28
C PRO A 48 8.63 8.45 6.40
N ASP A 49 8.92 9.40 7.28
CA ASP A 49 9.50 9.10 8.58
C ASP A 49 8.49 8.32 9.44
N PHE A 50 8.63 7.00 9.47
CA PHE A 50 7.76 6.10 10.22
C PHE A 50 7.89 6.20 11.74
N GLU A 51 8.89 6.91 12.26
CA GLU A 51 8.95 7.25 13.69
C GLU A 51 7.97 8.38 14.04
N LYS A 52 7.58 9.20 13.05
CA LYS A 52 6.68 10.35 13.25
C LYS A 52 5.25 10.12 12.77
N THR A 53 5.05 9.24 11.78
CA THR A 53 3.73 9.00 11.19
C THR A 53 3.60 7.59 10.63
N ASP A 54 2.38 7.07 10.64
CA ASP A 54 2.01 5.82 9.97
C ASP A 54 1.14 6.07 8.73
N VAL A 55 1.08 7.32 8.26
CA VAL A 55 0.27 7.71 7.10
C VAL A 55 1.11 7.72 5.84
N ILE A 56 0.60 7.07 4.79
CA ILE A 56 1.18 7.07 3.44
C ILE A 56 0.20 7.67 2.45
N GLU A 57 0.73 8.35 1.44
CA GLU A 57 0.05 8.66 0.20
C GLU A 57 0.55 7.70 -0.87
N PHE A 58 -0.36 6.96 -1.51
CA PHE A 58 0.00 6.01 -2.55
C PHE A 58 -0.87 6.16 -3.79
N SER A 59 -0.40 5.55 -4.86
CA SER A 59 -1.16 5.38 -6.11
C SER A 59 -0.84 4.01 -6.69
N PHE A 60 -1.65 3.50 -7.60
CA PHE A 60 -1.26 2.28 -8.33
C PHE A 60 -0.08 2.56 -9.27
N LEU A 61 0.82 1.58 -9.39
CA LEU A 61 1.95 1.67 -10.30
C LEU A 61 1.49 1.62 -11.77
N ALA A 62 0.47 0.82 -12.06
CA ALA A 62 -0.12 0.65 -13.38
C ALA A 62 -1.38 1.51 -13.56
N SER A 63 -1.56 2.10 -14.74
CA SER A 63 -2.68 3.00 -15.03
C SER A 63 -4.02 2.29 -15.27
N ASN A 64 -4.00 0.98 -15.47
CA ASN A 64 -5.18 0.15 -15.69
C ASN A 64 -5.57 -0.65 -14.44
N ALA A 65 -5.03 -0.28 -13.28
CA ALA A 65 -5.35 -0.92 -12.02
C ALA A 65 -6.84 -0.74 -11.67
N PRO A 66 -7.44 -1.68 -10.92
CA PRO A 66 -8.84 -1.65 -10.55
C PRO A 66 -9.07 -0.68 -9.38
N ASP A 67 -8.82 0.61 -9.60
CA ASP A 67 -8.96 1.71 -8.62
C ASP A 67 -10.32 1.72 -7.92
N HIS A 68 -11.37 1.28 -8.63
CA HIS A 68 -12.75 1.19 -8.15
C HIS A 68 -12.94 0.18 -7.01
N MET A 69 -11.96 -0.69 -6.73
CA MET A 69 -11.99 -1.67 -5.64
C MET A 69 -11.41 -1.12 -4.34
N ILE A 70 -10.81 0.06 -4.37
CA ILE A 70 -10.29 0.72 -3.17
C ILE A 70 -11.41 1.57 -2.56
N HIS A 71 -11.77 1.23 -1.33
CA HIS A 71 -12.86 1.88 -0.62
C HIS A 71 -12.37 2.51 0.68
N LYS A 72 -12.92 3.68 1.00
CA LYS A 72 -12.65 4.40 2.25
C LYS A 72 -13.09 3.56 3.44
N ASN A 73 -12.26 3.54 4.49
CA ASN A 73 -12.39 2.74 5.71
C ASN A 73 -12.21 1.22 5.53
N GLU A 74 -11.83 0.75 4.34
CA GLU A 74 -11.48 -0.66 4.13
C GLU A 74 -9.99 -0.92 4.35
N LYS A 75 -9.68 -2.20 4.50
CA LYS A 75 -8.35 -2.71 4.78
C LYS A 75 -7.87 -3.58 3.65
N TYR A 76 -6.60 -3.42 3.30
CA TYR A 76 -5.94 -4.22 2.28
C TYR A 76 -4.60 -4.70 2.78
N ASP A 77 -4.27 -5.94 2.46
CA ASP A 77 -3.00 -6.54 2.83
C ASP A 77 -1.94 -6.20 1.76
N LEU A 78 -0.71 -5.96 2.22
CA LEU A 78 0.44 -5.66 1.36
C LEU A 78 1.47 -6.77 1.42
N TYR A 79 2.05 -7.08 0.26
CA TYR A 79 2.94 -8.23 0.07
C TYR A 79 4.24 -7.88 -0.65
N GLU A 80 5.29 -8.65 -0.35
CA GLU A 80 6.53 -8.77 -1.12
C GLU A 80 6.68 -10.20 -1.63
N GLY A 81 6.45 -10.40 -2.92
CA GLY A 81 6.26 -11.75 -3.44
C GLY A 81 5.06 -12.40 -2.74
N SER A 82 5.26 -13.57 -2.14
CA SER A 82 4.23 -14.30 -1.37
C SER A 82 4.13 -13.89 0.11
N LYS A 83 4.97 -12.97 0.57
CA LYS A 83 5.11 -12.64 1.99
C LYS A 83 4.28 -11.41 2.35
N LYS A 84 3.33 -11.57 3.28
CA LYS A 84 2.56 -10.44 3.83
C LYS A 84 3.47 -9.57 4.70
N VAL A 85 3.60 -8.30 4.36
CA VAL A 85 4.54 -7.37 5.01
C VAL A 85 3.86 -6.26 5.81
N ALA A 86 2.64 -5.87 5.41
CA ALA A 86 1.89 -4.83 6.06
C ALA A 86 0.38 -4.96 5.77
N GLN A 87 -0.41 -4.15 6.45
CA GLN A 87 -1.81 -3.90 6.13
C GLN A 87 -2.03 -2.40 6.08
N ILE A 88 -2.85 -1.92 5.14
CA ILE A 88 -3.26 -0.53 5.05
C ILE A 88 -4.74 -0.38 5.38
N THR A 89 -5.12 0.77 5.95
CA THR A 89 -6.51 1.20 6.11
C THR A 89 -6.71 2.52 5.37
N ILE A 90 -7.64 2.58 4.43
CA ILE A 90 -7.86 3.77 3.59
C ILE A 90 -8.63 4.83 4.37
N PHE A 91 -8.14 6.07 4.37
CA PHE A 91 -8.80 7.22 4.98
C PHE A 91 -9.41 8.16 3.97
N ASP A 92 -8.77 8.33 2.81
CA ASP A 92 -9.23 9.29 1.82
C ASP A 92 -8.81 8.89 0.41
N ILE A 93 -9.57 9.40 -0.57
CA ILE A 93 -9.43 9.12 -2.00
C ILE A 93 -9.42 10.48 -2.71
N GLN A 94 -8.32 10.83 -3.37
CA GLN A 94 -8.07 12.14 -3.99
C GLN A 94 -8.05 12.06 -5.51
#